data_AF-A0A2D8XA86-F1
#
_entry.id   AF-A0A2D8XA86-F1
#
_cell.length_a   1.000
_cell.length_b   1.000
_cell.length_c   1.000
_cell.angle_alpha   90.00
_cell.angle_beta   90.00
_cell.angle_gamma   90.00
#
_symmetry.space_group_name_H-M   'P 1'
#
loop_
_entity.id
_entity.type
_entity.pdbx_description
1 polymer ?
#
loop_
_entity_poly.entity_id
_entity_poly.type
_entity_poly.pdbx_seq_one_letter_code
_entity_poly.pdbx_strand_id
1 'polypeptide(L)'
;RYAKETQGYDAVLMPTVAISPPEIEPLLTDDAAYGQANSMALRNTTLGNQLGLCGLTLPVGSDALGLPVGLMMQAAPGKDELLLRLGRAIEMALAN
;
A
#
# COMPACT_ATOMS: atom_id res chain seq x y z
N ARG A 1 -9.06 -14.18 -11.45
CA ARG A 1 -9.71 -14.34 -10.12
C ARG A 1 -9.94 -12.98 -9.46
N TYR A 2 -8.90 -12.16 -9.24
CA TYR A 2 -9.00 -10.84 -8.58
C TYR A 2 -10.23 -10.00 -9.00
N ALA A 3 -10.35 -9.64 -10.29
CA ALA A 3 -11.44 -8.78 -10.77
C ALA A 3 -12.86 -9.33 -10.48
N LYS A 4 -13.02 -10.66 -10.44
CA LYS A 4 -14.29 -11.30 -10.08
C LYS A 4 -14.59 -11.16 -8.59
N GLU A 5 -13.58 -11.38 -7.75
CA GLU A 5 -13.71 -11.26 -6.28
C GLU A 5 -13.96 -9.80 -5.86
N THR A 6 -13.49 -8.82 -6.65
CA THR A 6 -13.59 -7.40 -6.33
C THR A 6 -14.71 -6.65 -7.05
N GLN A 7 -15.53 -7.32 -7.87
CA GLN A 7 -16.51 -6.69 -8.77
C GLN A 7 -17.57 -5.83 -8.05
N GLY A 8 -17.83 -6.11 -6.76
CA GLY A 8 -18.81 -5.38 -5.94
C GLY A 8 -18.23 -4.23 -5.10
N TYR A 9 -16.94 -3.93 -5.23
CA TYR A 9 -16.27 -2.92 -4.42
C TYR A 9 -15.67 -1.82 -5.30
N ASP A 10 -15.75 -0.57 -4.83
CA ASP A 10 -15.15 0.58 -5.52
C ASP A 10 -13.62 0.60 -5.42
N ALA A 11 -13.08 0.09 -4.31
CA ALA A 11 -11.65 -0.06 -4.08
C ALA A 11 -11.35 -1.20 -3.09
N VAL A 12 -10.15 -1.76 -3.18
CA VAL A 12 -9.60 -2.72 -2.21
C VAL A 12 -8.57 -1.99 -1.35
N LEU A 13 -8.68 -2.12 -0.03
CA LEU A 13 -7.80 -1.48 0.94
C LEU A 13 -6.82 -2.50 1.53
N MET A 14 -5.57 -2.08 1.71
CA MET A 14 -4.52 -2.86 2.38
C MET A 14 -3.39 -1.96 2.86
N PRO A 15 -2.55 -2.38 3.83
CA PRO A 15 -1.30 -1.66 4.11
C PRO A 15 -0.48 -1.51 2.83
N THR A 16 0.10 -0.33 2.59
CA THR A 16 0.91 -0.10 1.39
C THR A 16 2.14 -1.00 1.38
N VAL A 17 2.84 -1.04 2.51
CA VAL A 17 4.07 -1.82 2.74
C VAL A 17 3.77 -2.81 3.87
N ALA A 18 4.19 -4.07 3.70
CA ALA A 18 3.86 -5.13 4.65
C ALA A 18 4.76 -5.17 5.90
N ILE A 19 5.80 -4.34 5.94
CA ILE A 19 6.76 -4.20 7.03
C ILE A 19 6.99 -2.72 7.30
N SER A 20 7.38 -2.39 8.54
CA SER A 20 7.94 -1.09 8.86
C SER A 20 9.27 -0.87 8.13
N PRO A 21 9.73 0.38 7.93
CA PRO A 21 11.04 0.65 7.35
C PRO A 21 12.15 -0.12 8.08
N PRO A 22 12.87 -1.04 7.41
CA PRO A 22 13.98 -1.75 8.01
C PRO A 22 15.18 -0.82 8.23
N GLU A 23 16.08 -1.20 9.14
CA GLU A 23 17.38 -0.56 9.26
C GLU A 23 18.18 -0.72 7.96
N ILE A 24 18.92 0.32 7.57
CA ILE A 24 19.63 0.34 6.29
C ILE A 24 20.88 -0.54 6.32
N GLU A 25 21.64 -0.53 7.43
CA GLU A 25 22.97 -1.15 7.51
C GLU A 25 22.98 -2.65 7.13
N PRO A 26 22.06 -3.50 7.64
CA PRO A 26 22.03 -4.91 7.25
C PRO A 26 21.74 -5.12 5.76
N LEU A 27 20.96 -4.22 5.14
CA LEU A 27 20.58 -4.33 3.73
C LEU A 27 21.72 -4.02 2.77
N LEU A 28 22.74 -3.29 3.22
CA LEU A 28 23.90 -2.93 2.40
C LEU A 28 24.95 -4.04 2.32
N THR A 29 24.90 -4.99 3.26
CA THR A 29 25.97 -5.98 3.45
C THR A 29 25.49 -7.43 3.36
N ASP A 30 24.18 -7.68 3.45
CA ASP A 30 23.58 -9.01 3.35
C ASP A 30 22.47 -9.05 2.26
N ASP A 31 22.78 -9.71 1.15
CA ASP A 31 21.86 -9.92 0.03
C ASP A 31 20.59 -10.68 0.44
N ALA A 32 20.66 -11.59 1.41
CA ALA A 32 19.50 -12.32 1.89
C ALA A 32 18.58 -11.40 2.71
N ALA A 33 19.15 -10.53 3.55
CA ALA A 33 18.42 -9.51 4.28
C ALA A 33 17.73 -8.53 3.31
N TYR A 34 18.45 -8.07 2.28
CA TYR A 34 17.89 -7.23 1.23
C TYR A 34 16.76 -7.94 0.48
N GLY A 35 16.97 -9.20 0.05
CA GLY A 35 15.98 -9.97 -0.68
C GLY A 35 14.68 -10.17 0.09
N GLN A 36 14.78 -10.46 1.40
CA GLN A 36 13.62 -10.58 2.27
C GLN A 36 12.88 -9.25 2.43
N ALA A 37 13.61 -8.16 2.73
CA ALA A 37 13.04 -6.84 2.91
C ALA A 37 12.35 -6.33 1.63
N ASN A 38 13.00 -6.48 0.48
CA ASN A 38 12.47 -6.06 -0.83
C ASN A 38 11.21 -6.86 -1.20
N SER A 39 11.21 -8.19 -0.98
CA SER A 39 10.02 -9.02 -1.21
C SER A 39 8.82 -8.54 -0.38
N MET A 40 9.05 -8.26 0.91
CA MET A 40 8.01 -7.77 1.80
C MET A 40 7.57 -6.34 1.46
N ALA A 41 8.50 -5.47 1.06
CA ALA A 41 8.20 -4.10 0.70
C ALA A 41 7.32 -3.99 -0.56
N LEU A 42 7.52 -4.90 -1.52
CA LEU A 42 6.81 -4.90 -2.80
C LEU A 42 5.57 -5.80 -2.82
N ARG A 43 5.42 -6.70 -1.84
CA ARG A 43 4.36 -7.73 -1.79
C ARG A 43 2.97 -7.22 -2.21
N ASN A 44 2.55 -6.07 -1.68
CA ASN A 44 1.21 -5.53 -1.90
C ASN A 44 1.14 -4.65 -3.16
N THR A 45 2.15 -3.80 -3.39
CA THR A 45 2.18 -2.86 -4.53
C THR A 45 2.35 -3.56 -5.88
N THR A 46 3.09 -4.66 -5.92
CA THR A 46 3.28 -5.48 -7.14
C THR A 46 1.95 -6.01 -7.71
N LEU A 47 0.93 -6.25 -6.87
CA LEU A 47 -0.39 -6.66 -7.33
C LEU A 47 -1.01 -5.62 -8.28
N GLY A 48 -0.93 -4.34 -7.90
CA GLY A 48 -1.46 -3.24 -8.69
C GLY A 48 -0.71 -3.07 -10.01
N ASN A 49 0.62 -3.13 -9.95
CA ASN A 49 1.48 -3.03 -11.13
C ASN A 49 1.17 -4.13 -12.15
N GLN A 50 1.05 -5.39 -11.70
CA GLN A 50 0.80 -6.53 -12.60
C GLN A 50 -0.61 -6.55 -13.19
N LEU A 51 -1.59 -6.01 -12.46
CA LEU A 51 -2.99 -5.99 -12.89
C LEU A 51 -3.40 -4.69 -13.58
N GLY A 52 -2.49 -3.71 -13.71
CA GLY A 52 -2.76 -2.41 -14.31
C GLY A 52 -3.77 -1.57 -13.54
N LEU A 53 -3.86 -1.77 -12.21
CA LEU A 53 -4.81 -1.06 -11.35
C LEU A 53 -4.34 0.36 -11.05
N CYS A 54 -5.27 1.24 -10.72
CA CYS A 54 -4.94 2.52 -10.10
C CYS A 54 -4.65 2.29 -8.60
N GLY A 55 -3.70 3.01 -8.03
CA GLY A 55 -3.33 2.91 -6.61
C GLY A 55 -3.08 4.26 -5.96
N LEU A 56 -3.58 4.46 -4.74
CA LEU A 56 -3.34 5.66 -3.93
C LEU A 56 -2.93 5.25 -2.51
N THR A 57 -1.88 5.86 -1.96
CA THR A 57 -1.45 5.67 -0.57
C THR A 57 -1.64 6.94 0.24
N LEU A 58 -2.17 6.79 1.46
CA LEU A 58 -2.28 7.86 2.45
C LEU A 58 -1.54 7.49 3.74
N PRO A 59 -0.95 8.46 4.45
CA PRO A 59 -0.49 8.24 5.82
C PRO A 59 -1.71 8.04 6.74
N VAL A 60 -1.68 7.01 7.59
CA VAL A 60 -2.79 6.68 8.50
C VAL A 60 -2.36 6.58 9.96
N GLY A 61 -1.15 7.03 10.29
CA GLY A 61 -0.60 7.05 11.63
C GLY A 61 0.80 6.46 11.68
N SER A 62 1.19 6.00 12.87
CA SER A 62 2.47 5.37 13.13
C SER A 62 2.30 3.99 13.77
N ASP A 63 3.30 3.13 13.60
CA ASP A 63 3.40 1.85 14.29
C ASP A 63 3.81 2.03 15.76
N ALA A 64 4.02 0.91 16.46
CA ALA A 64 4.43 0.91 17.88
C ALA A 64 5.82 1.55 18.13
N LEU A 65 6.64 1.71 17.09
CA LEU A 65 7.96 2.36 17.15
C LEU A 65 7.90 3.83 16.71
N GLY A 66 6.71 4.33 16.37
CA GLY A 66 6.52 5.70 15.88
C GLY A 66 6.80 5.88 14.39
N LEU A 67 7.05 4.80 13.63
CA LEU A 67 7.34 4.85 12.20
C LEU A 67 6.06 4.96 11.37
N PRO A 68 6.05 5.70 10.25
CA PRO A 68 4.83 5.98 9.50
C PRO A 68 4.22 4.72 8.87
N VAL A 69 2.89 4.62 8.93
CA VAL A 69 2.11 3.54 8.30
C VAL A 69 1.27 4.11 7.16
N GLY A 70 1.34 3.45 6.00
CA GLY A 70 0.56 3.80 4.81
C GLY A 70 -0.62 2.86 4.58
N LEU A 71 -1.78 3.43 4.24
CA LEU A 71 -2.94 2.69 3.72
C LEU A 71 -3.03 2.90 2.21
N MET A 72 -2.96 1.81 1.45
CA MET A 72 -3.16 1.81 0.02
C MET A 72 -4.60 1.42 -0.32
N MET A 73 -5.18 2.15 -1.27
CA MET A 73 -6.40 1.77 -1.98
C MET A 73 -6.06 1.45 -3.42
N GLN A 74 -6.63 0.37 -3.96
CA GLN A 74 -6.54 0.02 -5.36
C GLN A 74 -7.92 -0.03 -6.01
N ALA A 75 -8.07 0.62 -7.16
CA ALA A 75 -9.29 0.62 -7.96
C ALA A 75 -9.04 0.05 -9.36
N ALA A 76 -10.13 -0.24 -10.07
CA ALA A 76 -10.05 -0.66 -11.47
C ALA A 76 -9.29 0.37 -12.35
N PRO A 77 -8.72 -0.04 -13.49
CA PRO A 77 -7.97 0.88 -14.36
C PRO A 77 -8.78 2.12 -14.76
N GLY A 78 -8.14 3.30 -14.78
CA GLY A 78 -8.75 4.57 -15.15
C GLY A 78 -9.70 5.17 -14.09
N LYS A 79 -9.52 4.83 -12.82
CA LYS A 79 -10.35 5.28 -11.69
C LYS A 79 -9.61 6.20 -10.71
N ASP A 80 -8.62 6.93 -11.19
CA ASP A 80 -7.81 7.85 -10.37
C ASP A 80 -8.66 8.92 -9.65
N GLU A 81 -9.64 9.51 -10.34
CA GLU A 81 -10.55 10.50 -9.72
C GLU A 81 -11.37 9.90 -8.57
N LEU A 82 -11.81 8.65 -8.71
CA LEU A 82 -12.51 7.92 -7.65
C LEU A 82 -11.58 7.71 -6.46
N LEU A 83 -10.33 7.28 -6.70
CA LEU A 83 -9.36 7.09 -5.63
C LEU A 83 -9.05 8.39 -4.90
N LEU A 84 -8.89 9.52 -5.62
CA LEU A 84 -8.67 10.82 -4.99
C LEU A 84 -9.86 11.25 -4.12
N ARG A 85 -11.10 11.02 -4.58
CA ARG A 85 -12.30 11.28 -3.79
C ARG A 85 -12.37 10.41 -2.52
N LEU A 86 -12.11 9.11 -2.65
CA LEU A 86 -12.05 8.19 -1.52
C LEU A 86 -10.94 8.57 -0.55
N GLY A 87 -9.76 8.92 -1.07
CA GLY A 87 -8.63 9.34 -0.28
C GLY A 87 -8.94 10.58 0.55
N ARG A 88 -9.56 11.60 -0.06
CA ARG A 88 -10.01 12.78 0.68
C ARG A 88 -11.00 12.43 1.80
N ALA A 89 -11.93 11.51 1.55
CA ALA A 89 -12.89 11.07 2.57
C ALA A 89 -12.19 10.33 3.73
N ILE A 90 -11.19 9.50 3.43
CA ILE A 90 -10.39 8.81 4.45
C ILE A 90 -9.58 9.81 5.27
N GLU A 91 -8.88 10.76 4.64
CA GLU A 91 -8.14 11.80 5.37
C GLU A 91 -9.06 12.57 6.33
N MET A 92 -10.25 12.95 5.88
CA MET A 92 -11.24 13.64 6.72
C MET A 92 -11.74 12.76 7.89
N ALA A 93 -11.89 11.46 7.67
CA ALA A 93 -12.33 10.54 8.71
C ALA A 93 -11.23 10.24 9.75
N LEU A 94 -9.96 10.37 9.35
CA LEU A 94 -8.79 10.15 10.21
C LEU A 94 -8.28 11.44 10.87
N ALA A 95 -8.65 12.60 10.34
CA ALA A 95 -8.35 13.90 10.93
C ALA A 95 -9.14 14.06 12.25
N ASN A 96 -8.47 13.79 13.36
CA ASN A 96 -8.88 14.22 14.70
C ASN A 96 -8.39 15.64 14.97
#